data_AF-M7UAM9-F1
#
_entry.id   AF-M7UAM9-F1
#
_cell.length_a   1.000
_cell.length_b   1.000
_cell.length_c   1.000
_cell.angle_alpha   90.00
_cell.angle_beta   90.00
_cell.angle_gamma   90.00
#
_symmetry.space_group_name_H-M   'P 1'
#
loop_
_entity.id
_entity.type
_entity.pdbx_description
1 polymer ?
#
loop_
_entity_poly.entity_id
_entity_poly.type
_entity_poly.pdbx_seq_one_letter_code
_entity_poly.pdbx_strand_id
1 'polypeptide(L)'
;MLSPLQSDGRENSGISLSKAGYVSHYTQNSDETSQSKLENVITGFEALQSRSGQSLLQALQPVVSQRQIEVTWEIDDWERTKSNSLAMNPNNGPDEAIVICLDKSISMQALLGNNWIGNGQVSTLNRFDEAKQVFRNVVSRLSAYHLNVHVGLVTLGSKAEQEAHISPIGKEFRNKLENSQATDHRTSLFDPLCVAYSMLISHQKRHPESKMKLRIIVLTDGEDNSSVFTAEDTCKMLYYDDIVLDSIVIGGSSYGDLFKILKYTGGYVFKPTSQMLLFQTFLLEPFLDILARPDIVKIPLDDYESPLPKQADMTTIHDFSPCRPHQLQDGSFVSLDAANL
;
A
#
# COMPACT_ATOMS: atom_id res chain seq x y z
N MET A 1 20.11 2.83 -11.13
CA MET A 1 19.41 4.13 -11.06
C MET A 1 20.34 5.14 -10.40
N LEU A 2 20.45 6.36 -10.94
CA LEU A 2 21.27 7.44 -10.35
C LEU A 2 20.61 7.98 -9.07
N SER A 3 21.40 8.54 -8.16
CA SER A 3 20.87 9.06 -6.90
C SER A 3 20.13 10.39 -7.10
N PRO A 4 19.12 10.71 -6.27
CA PRO A 4 18.36 11.97 -6.38
C PRO A 4 19.24 13.24 -6.35
N LEU A 5 20.39 13.18 -5.66
CA LEU A 5 21.36 14.28 -5.60
C LEU A 5 22.06 14.56 -6.95
N GLN A 6 22.09 13.57 -7.84
CA GLN A 6 22.68 13.66 -9.17
C GLN A 6 21.68 14.16 -10.23
N SER A 7 20.41 14.34 -9.85
CA SER A 7 19.31 14.76 -10.73
C SER A 7 18.90 16.23 -10.55
N ASP A 8 19.43 16.92 -9.53
CA ASP A 8 19.08 18.30 -9.25
C ASP A 8 19.72 19.25 -10.28
N GLY A 9 18.89 20.07 -10.96
CA GLY A 9 19.34 21.03 -11.97
C GLY A 9 19.39 20.54 -13.43
N ARG A 10 18.81 19.38 -13.77
CA ARG A 10 18.62 18.98 -15.18
C ARG A 10 17.28 19.45 -15.72
N GLU A 11 17.27 19.95 -16.95
CA GLU A 11 16.05 20.17 -17.72
C GLU A 11 15.26 18.85 -17.76
N ASN A 12 13.98 18.89 -17.40
CA ASN A 12 13.10 17.74 -17.53
C ASN A 12 12.77 17.60 -19.01
N SER A 13 13.59 16.82 -19.73
CA SER A 13 13.38 16.50 -21.12
C SER A 13 12.82 15.09 -21.31
N GLY A 14 12.07 14.91 -22.39
CA GLY A 14 11.47 13.63 -22.74
C GLY A 14 11.09 13.58 -24.21
N ILE A 15 10.63 12.41 -24.66
CA ILE A 15 10.12 12.23 -26.02
C ILE A 15 8.59 12.27 -25.95
N SER A 16 7.95 13.03 -26.84
CA SER A 16 6.50 13.14 -26.98
C SER A 16 6.10 13.18 -28.46
N LEU A 17 4.82 13.32 -28.76
CA LEU A 17 4.34 13.58 -30.12
C LEU A 17 3.87 15.03 -30.28
N SER A 18 4.05 15.59 -31.47
CA SER A 18 3.41 16.85 -31.85
C SER A 18 1.92 16.64 -32.10
N LYS A 19 1.16 17.73 -32.23
CA LYS A 19 -0.27 17.68 -32.62
C LYS A 19 -0.53 16.96 -33.94
N ALA A 20 0.47 16.89 -34.82
CA ALA A 20 0.39 16.18 -36.09
C ALA A 20 0.87 14.71 -35.99
N GLY A 21 1.25 14.24 -34.80
CA GLY A 21 1.65 12.86 -34.53
C GLY A 21 3.11 12.54 -34.82
N TYR A 22 3.96 13.56 -35.01
CA TYR A 22 5.40 13.39 -35.23
C TYR A 22 6.17 13.33 -33.91
N VAL A 23 7.20 12.49 -33.83
CA VAL A 23 8.07 12.37 -32.64
C VAL A 23 8.81 13.68 -32.39
N SER A 24 8.57 14.26 -31.22
CA SER A 24 9.04 15.59 -30.82
C SER A 24 9.80 15.51 -29.51
N HIS A 25 10.85 16.32 -29.38
CA HIS A 25 11.56 16.49 -28.14
C HIS A 25 10.78 17.46 -27.23
N TYR A 26 10.41 17.01 -26.04
CA TYR A 26 9.76 17.82 -25.03
C TYR A 26 10.81 18.32 -24.04
N THR A 27 10.81 19.63 -23.76
CA THR A 27 11.70 20.22 -22.75
C THR A 27 10.89 21.08 -21.77
N GLN A 28 11.08 20.81 -20.47
CA GLN A 28 10.58 21.62 -19.38
C GLN A 28 11.74 22.19 -18.56
N ASN A 29 11.86 23.51 -18.58
CA ASN A 29 12.81 24.23 -17.74
C ASN A 29 12.25 24.33 -16.32
N SER A 30 13.13 24.26 -15.32
CA SER A 30 12.79 24.34 -13.90
C SER A 30 12.32 25.73 -13.44
N ASP A 31 12.54 26.77 -14.24
CA ASP A 31 12.08 28.13 -13.94
C ASP A 31 10.58 28.27 -14.24
N GLU A 32 9.77 28.67 -13.24
CA GLU A 32 8.31 28.84 -13.34
C GLU A 32 7.85 29.82 -14.43
N THR A 33 8.76 30.65 -14.96
CA THR A 33 8.51 31.62 -16.05
C THR A 33 8.77 31.06 -17.44
N SER A 34 9.43 29.90 -17.54
CA SER A 34 9.79 29.29 -18.80
C SER A 34 8.68 28.38 -19.30
N GLN A 35 8.10 28.74 -20.45
CA GLN A 35 7.11 27.89 -21.14
C GLN A 35 7.74 26.57 -21.56
N SER A 36 7.05 25.46 -21.32
CA SER A 36 7.45 24.15 -21.86
C SER A 36 7.41 24.18 -23.39
N LYS A 37 8.27 23.40 -24.04
CA LYS A 37 8.41 23.43 -25.50
C LYS A 37 8.38 22.03 -26.08
N LEU A 38 7.80 21.91 -27.27
CA LEU A 38 7.93 20.76 -28.16
C LEU A 38 8.76 21.19 -29.36
N GLU A 39 9.79 20.42 -29.69
CA GLU A 39 10.64 20.64 -30.85
C GLU A 39 10.55 19.45 -31.80
N ASN A 40 10.33 19.73 -33.07
CA ASN A 40 10.24 18.74 -34.13
C ASN A 40 10.92 19.26 -35.40
N VAL A 41 11.62 18.39 -36.12
CA VAL A 41 12.29 18.76 -37.38
C VAL A 41 11.29 19.18 -38.48
N ILE A 42 10.06 18.65 -38.44
CA ILE A 42 9.00 18.88 -39.43
C ILE A 42 8.09 20.04 -38.99
N THR A 43 7.59 20.02 -37.76
CA THR A 43 6.63 21.03 -37.28
C THR A 43 7.29 22.24 -36.61
N GLY A 44 8.61 22.22 -36.44
CA GLY A 44 9.36 23.27 -35.78
C GLY A 44 9.11 23.33 -34.28
N PHE A 45 9.20 24.54 -33.71
CA PHE A 45 9.06 24.78 -32.28
C PHE A 45 7.63 25.16 -31.92
N GLU A 46 7.07 24.48 -30.91
CA GLU A 46 5.77 24.80 -30.32
C GLU A 46 5.93 25.13 -28.83
N ALA A 47 5.54 26.34 -28.44
CA ALA A 47 5.49 26.76 -27.04
C ALA A 47 4.16 26.38 -26.40
N LEU A 48 4.21 25.69 -25.26
CA LEU A 48 3.05 25.24 -24.52
C LEU A 48 2.65 26.28 -23.46
N GLN A 49 1.38 26.67 -23.48
CA GLN A 49 0.86 27.84 -22.77
C GLN A 49 0.47 27.58 -21.30
N SER A 50 0.49 26.33 -20.80
CA SER A 50 -0.03 25.97 -19.47
C SER A 50 0.83 24.98 -18.69
N ARG A 51 0.33 24.48 -17.54
CA ARG A 51 0.95 23.40 -16.75
C ARG A 51 1.34 22.25 -17.68
N SER A 52 2.62 21.89 -17.66
CA SER A 52 3.29 20.98 -18.59
C SER A 52 2.45 19.75 -18.98
N GLY A 53 1.96 19.00 -17.99
CA GLY A 53 1.19 17.77 -18.23
C GLY A 53 -0.16 17.99 -18.92
N GLN A 54 -0.90 19.05 -18.57
CA GLN A 54 -2.23 19.31 -19.16
C GLN A 54 -2.12 19.80 -20.61
N SER A 55 -1.16 20.68 -20.88
CA SER A 55 -0.88 21.13 -22.25
C SER A 55 -0.41 20.00 -23.16
N LEU A 56 0.44 19.10 -22.64
CA LEU A 56 0.89 17.93 -23.39
C LEU A 56 -0.29 17.01 -23.72
N LEU A 57 -1.15 16.71 -22.75
CA LEU A 57 -2.34 15.88 -22.95
C LEU A 57 -3.28 16.48 -24.00
N GLN A 58 -3.53 17.80 -23.94
CA GLN A 58 -4.38 18.49 -24.90
C GLN A 58 -3.79 18.48 -26.32
N ALA A 59 -2.46 18.61 -26.45
CA ALA A 59 -1.78 18.54 -27.74
C ALA A 59 -1.84 17.14 -28.36
N LEU A 60 -1.81 16.10 -27.51
CA LEU A 60 -1.84 14.70 -27.93
C LEU A 60 -3.25 14.18 -28.21
N GLN A 61 -4.28 14.78 -27.62
CA GLN A 61 -5.67 14.31 -27.70
C GLN A 61 -6.16 14.04 -29.15
N PRO A 62 -5.90 14.90 -30.16
CA PRO A 62 -6.30 14.62 -31.54
C PRO A 62 -5.60 13.40 -32.14
N VAL A 63 -4.30 13.24 -31.86
CA VAL A 63 -3.48 12.12 -32.35
C VAL A 63 -3.95 10.80 -31.73
N VAL A 64 -4.21 10.82 -30.43
CA VAL A 64 -4.74 9.65 -29.70
C VAL A 64 -6.11 9.25 -30.27
N SER A 65 -7.03 10.21 -30.45
CA SER A 65 -8.36 9.92 -31.03
C SER A 65 -8.28 9.38 -32.45
N GLN A 66 -7.38 9.93 -33.29
CA GLN A 66 -7.21 9.47 -34.66
C GLN A 66 -6.64 8.04 -34.73
N ARG A 67 -5.59 7.75 -33.96
CA ARG A 67 -4.97 6.42 -33.96
C ARG A 67 -5.84 5.34 -33.32
N GLN A 68 -6.75 5.71 -32.41
CA GLN A 68 -7.81 4.83 -31.91
C GLN A 68 -8.81 4.44 -33.00
N ILE A 69 -9.19 5.37 -33.89
CA ILE A 69 -10.08 5.10 -35.03
C ILE A 69 -9.38 4.20 -36.05
N GLU A 70 -8.10 4.46 -36.31
CA GLU A 70 -7.30 3.72 -37.30
C GLU A 70 -6.85 2.33 -36.79
N VAL A 71 -7.11 1.99 -35.52
CA VAL A 71 -6.67 0.74 -34.87
C VAL A 71 -5.14 0.58 -34.95
N THR A 72 -4.42 1.69 -35.01
CA THR A 72 -2.94 1.74 -35.05
C THR A 72 -2.34 2.09 -33.70
N TRP A 73 -3.18 2.37 -32.70
CA TRP A 73 -2.79 2.57 -31.30
C TRP A 73 -2.76 1.24 -30.54
N GLU A 74 -1.79 0.38 -30.88
CA GLU A 74 -1.42 -0.81 -30.08
C GLU A 74 -0.09 -0.63 -29.32
N ILE A 75 0.49 0.58 -29.33
CA ILE A 75 1.75 0.86 -28.63
C ILE A 75 1.44 1.22 -27.19
N ASP A 76 1.90 0.38 -26.25
CA ASP A 76 2.00 0.61 -24.81
C ASP A 76 0.98 1.65 -24.30
N ASP A 77 -0.31 1.37 -24.50
CA ASP A 77 -1.25 1.73 -23.47
C ASP A 77 -0.68 0.97 -22.27
N TRP A 78 0.16 1.65 -21.46
CA TRP A 78 0.24 1.39 -20.04
C TRP A 78 -1.20 1.25 -19.69
N GLU A 79 -1.69 -0.01 -19.60
CA GLU A 79 -3.08 -0.30 -19.91
C GLU A 79 -3.80 0.83 -19.24
N ARG A 80 -4.59 1.61 -19.99
CA ARG A 80 -5.58 2.44 -19.36
C ARG A 80 -6.48 1.37 -18.74
N THR A 81 -5.96 0.78 -17.65
CA THR A 81 -6.52 -0.16 -16.71
C THR A 81 -7.82 0.48 -16.65
N LYS A 82 -8.82 -0.18 -17.23
CA LYS A 82 -10.11 0.42 -17.38
C LYS A 82 -10.42 0.84 -15.95
N SER A 83 -10.15 2.11 -15.66
CA SER A 83 -11.01 3.09 -15.13
C SER A 83 -12.04 3.23 -16.26
N ASN A 84 -12.74 2.14 -16.59
CA ASN A 84 -13.94 1.85 -15.83
C ASN A 84 -13.99 2.79 -14.60
N SER A 85 -14.36 4.03 -14.88
CA SER A 85 -15.71 4.46 -14.57
C SER A 85 -16.78 3.36 -14.78
N LEU A 86 -16.56 2.12 -14.30
CA LEU A 86 -17.50 1.46 -13.43
C LEU A 86 -17.62 2.48 -12.32
N ALA A 87 -18.55 3.42 -12.50
CA ALA A 87 -19.47 3.71 -11.43
C ALA A 87 -19.64 2.38 -10.69
N MET A 88 -19.07 2.30 -9.47
CA MET A 88 -19.06 1.14 -8.60
C MET A 88 -20.24 0.26 -8.98
N ASN A 89 -20.03 -0.79 -9.77
CA ASN A 89 -21.13 -1.70 -10.03
C ASN A 89 -21.27 -2.37 -8.68
N PRO A 90 -22.30 -2.08 -7.88
CA PRO A 90 -22.35 -2.53 -6.50
C PRO A 90 -22.46 -4.06 -6.40
N ASN A 91 -22.59 -4.72 -7.55
CA ASN A 91 -22.64 -6.17 -7.73
C ASN A 91 -21.25 -6.82 -7.93
N ASN A 92 -20.20 -6.08 -8.28
CA ASN A 92 -18.84 -6.60 -8.17
C ASN A 92 -18.36 -6.27 -6.76
N GLY A 93 -18.16 -7.28 -5.91
CA GLY A 93 -17.62 -7.09 -4.56
C GLY A 93 -16.23 -6.41 -4.55
N PRO A 94 -15.67 -6.16 -3.36
CA PRO A 94 -14.35 -5.52 -3.25
C PRO A 94 -13.26 -6.42 -3.83
N ASP A 95 -12.17 -5.82 -4.31
CA ASP A 95 -10.97 -6.55 -4.73
C ASP A 95 -10.15 -7.01 -3.51
N GLU A 96 -10.24 -6.27 -2.40
CA GLU A 96 -9.59 -6.59 -1.13
C GLU A 96 -10.50 -6.25 0.06
N ALA A 97 -10.59 -7.17 1.02
CA ALA A 97 -11.21 -6.93 2.31
C ALA A 97 -10.14 -6.93 3.40
N ILE A 98 -10.04 -5.81 4.12
CA ILE A 98 -9.01 -5.58 5.14
C ILE A 98 -9.69 -5.46 6.51
N VAL A 99 -9.26 -6.24 7.49
CA VAL A 99 -9.60 -5.97 8.89
C VAL A 99 -8.37 -5.41 9.58
N ILE A 100 -8.48 -4.22 10.14
CA ILE A 100 -7.40 -3.62 10.91
C ILE A 100 -7.63 -3.91 12.39
N CYS A 101 -6.62 -4.48 13.03
CA CYS A 101 -6.59 -4.81 14.45
C CYS A 101 -5.72 -3.78 15.18
N LEU A 102 -6.34 -2.93 16.00
CA LEU A 102 -5.64 -1.86 16.74
C LEU A 102 -5.52 -2.20 18.22
N ASP A 103 -4.29 -2.17 18.73
CA ASP A 103 -4.00 -2.50 20.12
C ASP A 103 -4.32 -1.34 21.06
N LYS A 104 -5.22 -1.59 22.01
CA LYS A 104 -5.65 -0.63 23.05
C LYS A 104 -5.13 -1.00 24.44
N SER A 105 -4.17 -1.91 24.53
CA SER A 105 -3.56 -2.27 25.81
C SER A 105 -2.76 -1.10 26.41
N ILE A 106 -2.59 -1.11 27.72
CA ILE A 106 -1.93 -0.03 28.47
C ILE A 106 -0.45 0.11 28.11
N SER A 107 0.19 -0.95 27.62
CA SER A 107 1.58 -0.91 27.14
C SER A 107 1.71 -0.02 25.89
N MET A 108 0.63 0.19 25.14
CA MET A 108 0.59 1.14 24.03
C MET A 108 0.62 2.61 24.49
N GLN A 109 0.36 2.90 25.78
CA GLN A 109 0.57 4.24 26.35
C GLN A 109 2.05 4.55 26.65
N ALA A 110 2.94 3.55 26.54
CA ALA A 110 4.36 3.78 26.76
C ALA A 110 4.90 4.81 25.77
N LEU A 111 5.67 5.77 26.29
CA LEU A 111 6.34 6.76 25.46
C LEU A 111 7.36 6.09 24.55
N LEU A 112 7.44 6.60 23.34
CA LEU A 112 8.48 6.20 22.40
C LEU A 112 9.79 6.87 22.85
N GLY A 113 10.87 6.10 22.89
CA GLY A 113 12.15 6.58 23.42
C GLY A 113 12.66 7.85 22.73
N ASN A 114 13.62 8.53 23.35
CA ASN A 114 14.13 9.85 22.92
C ASN A 114 14.71 9.89 21.49
N ASN A 115 15.00 8.73 20.88
CA ASN A 115 15.54 8.63 19.53
C ASN A 115 14.46 8.39 18.46
N TRP A 116 13.18 8.30 18.85
CA TRP A 116 12.09 7.94 17.93
C TRP A 116 11.88 8.95 16.80
N ILE A 117 11.71 10.23 17.16
CA ILE A 117 11.54 11.34 16.18
C ILE A 117 12.88 11.63 15.47
N GLY A 118 13.99 11.37 16.14
CA GLY A 118 15.33 11.74 15.69
C GLY A 118 15.73 13.15 16.11
N ASN A 119 16.93 13.57 15.69
CA ASN A 119 17.46 14.93 15.89
C ASN A 119 17.53 15.41 17.36
N GLY A 120 17.58 14.49 18.33
CA GLY A 120 17.66 14.82 19.75
C GLY A 120 16.38 15.40 20.37
N GLN A 121 15.24 15.32 19.66
CA GLN A 121 13.96 15.77 20.18
C GLN A 121 13.32 14.72 21.08
N VAL A 122 12.84 15.13 22.26
CA VAL A 122 12.11 14.25 23.17
C VAL A 122 10.73 13.98 22.57
N SER A 123 10.41 12.70 22.33
CA SER A 123 9.08 12.30 21.88
C SER A 123 8.10 12.39 23.05
N THR A 124 7.03 13.17 22.86
CA THR A 124 5.86 13.16 23.75
C THR A 124 4.79 12.17 23.28
N LEU A 125 4.98 11.55 22.11
CA LEU A 125 4.05 10.59 21.52
C LEU A 125 4.24 9.22 22.15
N ASN A 126 3.12 8.58 22.48
CA ASN A 126 3.08 7.17 22.86
C ASN A 126 2.90 6.28 21.62
N ARG A 127 3.05 4.96 21.81
CA ARG A 127 2.90 3.96 20.73
C ARG A 127 1.52 4.00 20.10
N PHE A 128 0.48 4.24 20.90
CA PHE A 128 -0.90 4.31 20.46
C PHE A 128 -1.17 5.51 19.52
N ASP A 129 -0.59 6.67 19.83
CA ASP A 129 -0.70 7.89 19.03
C ASP A 129 -0.07 7.68 17.65
N GLU A 130 1.10 7.02 17.59
CA GLU A 130 1.72 6.64 16.31
C GLU A 130 0.88 5.61 15.55
N ALA A 131 0.36 4.58 16.23
CA ALA A 131 -0.51 3.59 15.59
C ALA A 131 -1.77 4.25 14.97
N LYS A 132 -2.38 5.23 15.66
CA LYS A 132 -3.49 6.01 15.11
C LYS A 132 -3.06 6.88 13.92
N GLN A 133 -1.89 7.51 13.97
CA GLN A 133 -1.36 8.28 12.84
C GLN A 133 -1.14 7.39 11.61
N VAL A 134 -0.54 6.21 11.79
CA VAL A 134 -0.34 5.22 10.72
C VAL A 134 -1.68 4.86 10.09
N PHE A 135 -2.65 4.51 10.92
CA PHE A 135 -3.97 4.12 10.44
C PHE A 135 -4.66 5.25 9.67
N ARG A 136 -4.65 6.47 10.20
CA ARG A 136 -5.19 7.66 9.51
C ARG A 136 -4.57 7.83 8.13
N ASN A 137 -3.25 7.64 8.02
CA ASN A 137 -2.52 7.76 6.77
C ASN A 137 -2.86 6.65 5.79
N VAL A 138 -2.89 5.39 6.24
CA VAL A 138 -3.27 4.22 5.41
C VAL A 138 -4.67 4.42 4.86
N VAL A 139 -5.66 4.70 5.70
CA VAL A 139 -7.07 4.86 5.29
C VAL A 139 -7.24 6.02 4.33
N SER A 140 -6.53 7.13 4.55
CA SER A 140 -6.56 8.28 3.66
C SER A 140 -5.94 7.96 2.29
N ARG A 141 -4.87 7.17 2.24
CA ARG A 141 -4.24 6.72 0.99
C ARG A 141 -5.08 5.70 0.23
N LEU A 142 -5.65 4.71 0.93
CA LEU A 142 -6.60 3.75 0.35
C LEU A 142 -7.75 4.48 -0.35
N SER A 143 -8.31 5.53 0.29
CA SER A 143 -9.35 6.37 -0.32
C SER A 143 -8.82 7.23 -1.48
N ALA A 144 -7.62 7.82 -1.36
CA ALA A 144 -7.06 8.71 -2.37
C ALA A 144 -6.67 7.98 -3.67
N TYR A 145 -6.21 6.73 -3.56
CA TYR A 145 -5.89 5.87 -4.70
C TYR A 145 -7.12 5.21 -5.32
N HIS A 146 -8.32 5.46 -4.77
CA HIS A 146 -9.58 4.88 -5.26
C HIS A 146 -9.52 3.35 -5.35
N LEU A 147 -8.78 2.70 -4.44
CA LEU A 147 -8.71 1.25 -4.38
C LEU A 147 -10.09 0.70 -3.96
N ASN A 148 -10.53 -0.36 -4.62
CA ASN A 148 -11.81 -1.03 -4.35
C ASN A 148 -11.68 -1.94 -3.12
N VAL A 149 -11.51 -1.31 -1.95
CA VAL A 149 -11.27 -1.99 -0.68
C VAL A 149 -12.40 -1.78 0.31
N HIS A 150 -12.75 -2.83 1.03
CA HIS A 150 -13.62 -2.74 2.21
C HIS A 150 -12.79 -2.91 3.48
N VAL A 151 -13.04 -2.09 4.50
CA VAL A 151 -12.25 -2.07 5.72
C VAL A 151 -13.13 -2.28 6.96
N GLY A 152 -12.67 -3.13 7.87
CA GLY A 152 -13.24 -3.34 9.20
C GLY A 152 -12.26 -2.98 10.32
N LEU A 153 -12.77 -2.77 11.54
CA LEU A 153 -11.95 -2.45 12.72
C LEU A 153 -12.25 -3.42 13.85
N VAL A 154 -11.20 -4.02 14.39
CA VAL A 154 -11.19 -4.81 15.62
C VAL A 154 -10.19 -4.18 16.56
N THR A 155 -10.48 -4.18 17.86
CA THR A 155 -9.53 -3.68 18.86
C THR A 155 -9.06 -4.79 19.78
N LEU A 156 -7.77 -4.77 20.08
CA LEU A 156 -7.13 -5.68 21.04
C LEU A 156 -7.17 -5.04 22.43
N GLY A 157 -7.37 -5.86 23.44
CA GLY A 157 -7.48 -5.43 24.83
C GLY A 157 -7.85 -6.61 25.71
N SER A 158 -8.64 -6.36 26.76
CA SER A 158 -9.11 -7.42 27.65
C SER A 158 -10.15 -8.33 27.00
N LYS A 159 -10.84 -7.83 25.97
CA LYS A 159 -11.77 -8.58 25.14
C LYS A 159 -11.57 -8.19 23.69
N ALA A 160 -11.67 -9.17 22.80
CA ALA A 160 -11.70 -8.93 21.37
C ALA A 160 -13.05 -8.31 20.99
N GLU A 161 -13.05 -7.04 20.60
CA GLU A 161 -14.27 -6.30 20.26
C GLU A 161 -14.24 -5.86 18.80
N GLN A 162 -15.32 -6.18 18.08
CA GLN A 162 -15.58 -5.67 16.75
C GLN A 162 -16.15 -4.26 16.85
N GLU A 163 -15.32 -3.28 16.54
CA GLU A 163 -15.71 -1.86 16.58
C GLU A 163 -16.46 -1.46 15.31
N ALA A 164 -16.00 -1.89 14.13
CA ALA A 164 -16.61 -1.55 12.85
C ALA A 164 -16.74 -2.79 11.95
N HIS A 165 -17.92 -2.96 11.35
CA HIS A 165 -18.15 -3.97 10.32
C HIS A 165 -17.32 -3.67 9.07
N ILE A 166 -17.02 -4.70 8.29
CA ILE A 166 -16.37 -4.55 6.98
C ILE A 166 -17.32 -3.86 6.01
N SER A 167 -16.95 -2.67 5.57
CA SER A 167 -17.67 -1.84 4.60
C SER A 167 -16.70 -0.96 3.79
N PRO A 168 -17.15 -0.28 2.72
CA PRO A 168 -16.37 0.80 2.12
C PRO A 168 -15.90 1.81 3.16
N ILE A 169 -14.76 2.46 2.91
CA ILE A 169 -14.18 3.44 3.84
C ILE A 169 -15.13 4.63 3.99
N GLY A 170 -15.83 4.67 5.12
CA GLY A 170 -16.82 5.69 5.45
C GLY A 170 -16.43 6.57 6.63
N LYS A 171 -17.27 7.56 6.92
CA LYS A 171 -17.11 8.47 8.06
C LYS A 171 -17.24 7.73 9.40
N GLU A 172 -18.12 6.74 9.50
CA GLU A 172 -18.32 5.96 10.74
C GLU A 172 -17.04 5.27 11.19
N PHE A 173 -16.39 4.56 10.26
CA PHE A 173 -15.13 3.87 10.50
C PHE A 173 -14.03 4.84 10.96
N ARG A 174 -13.90 6.00 10.28
CA ARG A 174 -12.95 7.06 10.67
C ARG A 174 -13.24 7.58 12.09
N ASN A 175 -14.50 7.85 12.41
CA ASN A 175 -14.88 8.33 13.74
C ASN A 175 -14.60 7.31 14.86
N LYS A 176 -14.87 6.02 14.62
CA LYS A 176 -14.60 4.94 15.60
C LYS A 176 -13.11 4.81 15.88
N LEU A 177 -12.28 4.91 14.84
CA LEU A 177 -10.84 5.01 15.01
C LEU A 177 -10.46 6.23 15.86
N GLU A 178 -10.98 7.41 15.54
CA GLU A 178 -10.59 8.63 16.25
C GLU A 178 -10.93 8.62 17.74
N ASN A 179 -12.05 8.01 18.09
CA ASN A 179 -12.51 7.94 19.46
C ASN A 179 -11.88 6.78 20.26
N SER A 180 -11.10 5.91 19.60
CA SER A 180 -10.39 4.82 20.27
C SER A 180 -9.32 5.37 21.23
N GLN A 181 -9.21 4.73 22.41
CA GLN A 181 -8.24 5.02 23.46
C GLN A 181 -7.62 3.72 23.96
N ALA A 182 -6.33 3.74 24.30
CA ALA A 182 -5.64 2.60 24.89
C ALA A 182 -5.84 2.60 26.41
N THR A 183 -6.80 1.85 26.94
CA THR A 183 -7.11 1.84 28.38
C THR A 183 -7.01 0.45 29.02
N ASP A 184 -6.81 -0.59 28.23
CA ASP A 184 -7.04 -1.97 28.69
C ASP A 184 -5.82 -2.55 29.39
N HIS A 185 -6.03 -3.30 30.48
CA HIS A 185 -4.93 -3.82 31.30
C HIS A 185 -4.35 -5.16 30.82
N ARG A 186 -4.94 -5.76 29.78
CA ARG A 186 -4.56 -7.05 29.21
C ARG A 186 -4.43 -6.94 27.71
N THR A 187 -3.60 -7.82 27.15
CA THR A 187 -3.35 -7.89 25.71
C THR A 187 -3.63 -9.32 25.28
N SER A 188 -4.82 -9.55 24.74
CA SER A 188 -5.12 -10.75 23.96
C SER A 188 -4.87 -10.42 22.49
N LEU A 189 -3.77 -10.90 21.92
CA LEU A 189 -3.38 -10.70 20.53
C LEU A 189 -4.10 -11.66 19.57
N PHE A 190 -4.22 -12.93 19.95
CA PHE A 190 -4.74 -13.98 19.08
C PHE A 190 -6.26 -14.02 19.03
N ASP A 191 -6.96 -13.69 20.13
CA ASP A 191 -8.43 -13.67 20.14
C ASP A 191 -9.00 -12.63 19.14
N PRO A 192 -8.49 -11.38 19.07
CA PRO A 192 -8.90 -10.40 18.05
C PRO A 192 -8.61 -10.83 16.62
N LEU A 193 -7.54 -11.61 16.38
CA LEU A 193 -7.26 -12.18 15.07
C LEU A 193 -8.33 -13.20 14.68
N CYS A 194 -8.81 -14.02 15.62
CA CYS A 194 -9.91 -14.95 15.38
C CYS A 194 -11.25 -14.22 15.12
N VAL A 195 -11.49 -13.08 15.77
CA VAL A 195 -12.64 -12.20 15.46
C VAL A 195 -12.51 -11.61 14.05
N ALA A 196 -11.33 -11.08 13.70
CA ALA A 196 -11.05 -10.54 12.37
C ALA A 196 -11.21 -11.59 11.26
N TYR A 197 -10.70 -12.81 11.49
CA TYR A 197 -10.93 -13.98 10.63
C TYR A 197 -12.43 -14.20 10.41
N SER A 198 -13.21 -14.26 11.49
CA SER A 198 -14.65 -14.54 11.41
C SER A 198 -15.40 -13.46 10.61
N MET A 199 -14.98 -12.19 10.75
CA MET A 199 -15.52 -11.07 9.97
C MET A 199 -15.21 -11.22 8.48
N LEU A 200 -13.96 -11.54 8.13
CA LEU A 200 -13.52 -11.70 6.74
C LEU A 200 -14.25 -12.84 6.04
N ILE A 201 -14.32 -14.02 6.67
CA ILE A 201 -15.04 -15.18 6.12
C ILE A 201 -16.53 -14.87 5.94
N SER A 202 -17.15 -14.21 6.93
CA SER A 202 -18.56 -13.79 6.83
C SER A 202 -18.79 -12.72 5.76
N HIS A 203 -17.77 -11.91 5.43
CA HIS A 203 -17.85 -10.92 4.35
C HIS A 203 -17.65 -11.55 2.97
N GLN A 204 -16.70 -12.48 2.85
CA GLN A 204 -16.45 -13.24 1.63
C GLN A 204 -17.68 -14.06 1.22
N LYS A 205 -18.34 -14.74 2.18
CA LYS A 205 -19.59 -15.48 1.93
C LYS A 205 -20.74 -14.61 1.42
N ARG A 206 -20.73 -13.31 1.70
CA ARG A 206 -21.73 -12.36 1.20
C ARG A 206 -21.47 -11.89 -0.23
N HIS A 207 -20.25 -12.10 -0.75
CA HIS A 207 -19.86 -11.73 -2.12
C HIS A 207 -19.12 -12.92 -2.78
N PRO A 208 -19.80 -14.08 -2.97
CA PRO A 208 -19.16 -15.31 -3.43
C PRO A 208 -18.59 -15.21 -4.85
N GLU A 209 -19.11 -14.30 -5.67
CA GLU A 209 -18.60 -14.00 -7.01
C GLU A 209 -17.31 -13.17 -7.03
N SER A 210 -16.95 -12.51 -5.92
CA SER A 210 -15.72 -11.72 -5.85
C SER A 210 -14.52 -12.62 -5.57
N LYS A 211 -13.46 -12.47 -6.38
CA LYS A 211 -12.13 -13.04 -6.10
C LYS A 211 -11.35 -12.16 -5.12
N MET A 212 -12.02 -11.70 -4.06
CA MET A 212 -11.44 -10.77 -3.11
C MET A 212 -10.25 -11.40 -2.37
N LYS A 213 -9.23 -10.58 -2.12
CA LYS A 213 -8.16 -10.94 -1.20
C LYS A 213 -8.55 -10.60 0.24
N LEU A 214 -8.27 -11.51 1.16
CA LEU A 214 -8.56 -11.34 2.58
C LEU A 214 -7.28 -10.99 3.32
N ARG A 215 -7.31 -9.89 4.07
CA ARG A 215 -6.12 -9.39 4.75
C ARG A 215 -6.45 -8.87 6.14
N ILE A 216 -5.53 -9.13 7.07
CA ILE A 216 -5.55 -8.55 8.42
C ILE A 216 -4.30 -7.68 8.57
N ILE A 217 -4.44 -6.46 9.09
CA ILE A 217 -3.32 -5.59 9.44
C ILE A 217 -3.35 -5.35 10.94
N VAL A 218 -2.32 -5.77 11.67
CA VAL A 218 -2.23 -5.60 13.12
C VAL A 218 -1.27 -4.47 13.47
N LEU A 219 -1.71 -3.56 14.33
CA LEU A 219 -0.88 -2.54 14.95
C LEU A 219 -0.84 -2.80 16.44
N THR A 220 0.31 -3.22 16.94
CA THR A 220 0.49 -3.72 18.32
C THR A 220 1.92 -3.47 18.79
N ASP A 221 2.19 -3.67 20.07
CA ASP A 221 3.54 -3.86 20.58
C ASP A 221 3.92 -5.36 20.74
N GLY A 222 3.07 -6.26 20.25
CA GLY A 222 3.37 -7.67 20.03
C GLY A 222 3.17 -8.57 21.25
N GLU A 223 2.92 -7.99 22.43
CA GLU A 223 2.71 -8.77 23.65
C GLU A 223 1.38 -9.52 23.61
N ASP A 224 1.41 -10.79 24.00
CA ASP A 224 0.23 -11.58 24.29
C ASP A 224 0.35 -12.15 25.70
N ASN A 225 -0.64 -11.88 26.54
CA ASN A 225 -0.63 -12.33 27.94
C ASN A 225 -1.94 -12.96 28.40
N SER A 226 -2.98 -12.93 27.56
CA SER A 226 -4.32 -13.38 27.97
C SER A 226 -5.14 -14.03 26.86
N SER A 227 -4.57 -14.33 25.69
CA SER A 227 -5.34 -15.01 24.64
C SER A 227 -5.79 -16.40 25.05
N VAL A 228 -7.00 -16.75 24.64
CA VAL A 228 -7.54 -18.11 24.75
C VAL A 228 -7.06 -18.95 23.58
N PHE A 229 -7.01 -18.35 22.39
CA PHE A 229 -6.48 -19.00 21.19
C PHE A 229 -4.95 -19.04 21.22
N THR A 230 -4.38 -20.15 20.76
CA THR A 230 -2.93 -20.30 20.63
C THR A 230 -2.45 -19.71 19.30
N ALA A 231 -1.18 -19.33 19.25
CA ALA A 231 -0.56 -18.85 18.02
C ALA A 231 -0.63 -19.88 16.88
N GLU A 232 -0.51 -21.17 17.20
CA GLU A 232 -0.62 -22.28 16.25
C GLU A 232 -2.04 -22.39 15.68
N ASP A 233 -3.08 -22.34 16.53
CA ASP A 233 -4.47 -22.43 16.09
C ASP A 233 -4.83 -21.25 15.19
N THR A 234 -4.44 -20.03 15.59
CA THR A 234 -4.64 -18.83 14.76
C THR A 234 -3.88 -18.95 13.45
N CYS A 235 -2.66 -19.49 13.45
CA CYS A 235 -1.88 -19.71 12.22
C CYS A 235 -2.62 -20.63 11.25
N LYS A 236 -3.10 -21.79 11.74
CA LYS A 236 -3.82 -22.78 10.93
C LYS A 236 -5.06 -22.16 10.29
N MET A 237 -5.86 -21.43 11.07
CA MET A 237 -7.07 -20.76 10.57
C MET A 237 -6.74 -19.78 9.42
N LEU A 238 -5.78 -18.88 9.62
CA LEU A 238 -5.43 -17.91 8.58
C LEU A 238 -4.78 -18.56 7.36
N TYR A 239 -3.96 -19.59 7.57
CA TYR A 239 -3.25 -20.29 6.52
C TYR A 239 -4.21 -21.00 5.55
N TYR A 240 -5.15 -21.79 6.08
CA TYR A 240 -6.05 -22.64 5.27
C TYR A 240 -7.10 -21.83 4.50
N ASP A 241 -7.56 -20.70 5.03
CA ASP A 241 -8.58 -19.86 4.38
C ASP A 241 -8.01 -18.70 3.54
N ASP A 242 -6.74 -18.79 3.15
CA ASP A 242 -6.04 -17.81 2.31
C ASP A 242 -6.05 -16.36 2.83
N ILE A 243 -6.00 -16.18 4.15
CA ILE A 243 -5.93 -14.86 4.78
C ILE A 243 -4.49 -14.45 5.03
N VAL A 244 -4.11 -13.29 4.52
CA VAL A 244 -2.78 -12.70 4.72
C VAL A 244 -2.78 -11.85 5.98
N LEU A 245 -1.85 -12.11 6.89
CA LEU A 245 -1.66 -11.30 8.09
C LEU A 245 -0.46 -10.39 7.86
N ASP A 246 -0.61 -9.09 8.06
CA ASP A 246 0.50 -8.14 8.18
C ASP A 246 0.56 -7.55 9.58
N SER A 247 1.74 -7.12 10.01
CA SER A 247 1.92 -6.48 11.31
C SER A 247 2.85 -5.29 11.27
N ILE A 248 2.53 -4.28 12.07
CA ILE A 248 3.41 -3.20 12.47
C ILE A 248 3.58 -3.29 13.98
N VAL A 249 4.78 -3.68 14.43
CA VAL A 249 5.12 -3.82 15.84
C VAL A 249 5.89 -2.59 16.33
N ILE A 250 5.29 -1.80 17.22
CA ILE A 250 5.85 -0.55 17.72
C ILE A 250 6.35 -0.74 19.16
N GLY A 251 7.67 -0.62 19.38
CA GLY A 251 8.28 -0.64 20.72
C GLY A 251 8.27 -1.99 21.45
N GLY A 252 7.67 -3.02 20.84
CA GLY A 252 7.53 -4.37 21.34
C GLY A 252 8.82 -5.18 21.52
N SER A 253 8.83 -6.05 22.53
CA SER A 253 9.94 -6.98 22.79
C SER A 253 9.56 -8.45 22.59
N SER A 254 8.30 -8.82 22.79
CA SER A 254 7.77 -10.16 22.52
C SER A 254 6.93 -10.11 21.25
N TYR A 255 7.34 -10.80 20.18
CA TYR A 255 6.62 -10.83 18.90
C TYR A 255 6.98 -12.08 18.07
N GLY A 256 7.70 -13.03 18.67
CA GLY A 256 8.22 -14.21 17.95
C GLY A 256 7.10 -15.03 17.31
N ASP A 257 6.06 -15.32 18.07
CA ASP A 257 4.91 -16.11 17.61
C ASP A 257 4.14 -15.39 16.51
N LEU A 258 3.89 -14.08 16.67
CA LEU A 258 3.28 -13.24 15.64
C LEU A 258 4.09 -13.33 14.34
N PHE A 259 5.41 -13.13 14.42
CA PHE A 259 6.33 -13.18 13.26
C PHE A 259 6.41 -14.57 12.63
N LYS A 260 6.14 -15.63 13.39
CA LYS A 260 6.00 -16.99 12.89
C LYS A 260 4.72 -17.14 12.05
N ILE A 261 3.58 -16.65 12.54
CA ILE A 261 2.32 -16.65 11.79
C ILE A 261 2.44 -15.86 10.48
N LEU A 262 3.07 -14.68 10.54
CA LEU A 262 3.34 -13.84 9.37
C LEU A 262 4.17 -14.58 8.30
N LYS A 263 5.13 -15.39 8.74
CA LYS A 263 5.94 -16.22 7.85
C LYS A 263 5.10 -17.25 7.08
N TYR A 264 4.17 -17.91 7.76
CA TYR A 264 3.30 -18.93 7.17
C TYR A 264 2.23 -18.34 6.25
N THR A 265 1.62 -17.23 6.65
CA THR A 265 0.60 -16.53 5.86
C THR A 265 1.20 -15.73 4.70
N GLY A 266 2.52 -15.50 4.72
CA GLY A 266 3.26 -14.80 3.66
C GLY A 266 3.09 -13.29 3.69
N GLY A 267 2.70 -12.72 4.84
CA GLY A 267 2.53 -11.28 4.99
C GLY A 267 3.79 -10.54 5.43
N TYR A 268 3.62 -9.23 5.55
CA TYR A 268 4.68 -8.28 5.85
C TYR A 268 4.76 -7.92 7.32
N VAL A 269 6.00 -7.78 7.77
CA VAL A 269 6.40 -7.60 9.14
C VAL A 269 7.22 -6.33 9.23
N PHE A 270 6.69 -5.32 9.91
CA PHE A 270 7.41 -4.08 10.13
C PHE A 270 7.67 -3.90 11.61
N LYS A 271 8.92 -3.62 11.97
CA LYS A 271 9.33 -3.28 13.34
C LYS A 271 10.13 -1.98 13.32
N PRO A 272 9.46 -0.84 13.07
CA PRO A 272 10.15 0.43 12.96
C PRO A 272 10.86 0.78 14.27
N THR A 273 12.11 1.21 14.16
CA THR A 273 12.92 1.70 15.28
C THR A 273 12.92 3.23 15.37
N SER A 274 12.41 3.91 14.34
CA SER A 274 12.26 5.36 14.27
C SER A 274 10.96 5.74 13.57
N GLN A 275 10.51 6.98 13.80
CA GLN A 275 9.34 7.56 13.18
C GLN A 275 9.48 7.62 11.66
N MET A 276 10.68 7.96 11.17
CA MET A 276 10.96 8.00 9.73
C MET A 276 10.76 6.63 9.07
N LEU A 277 11.22 5.55 9.72
CA LEU A 277 11.05 4.20 9.21
C LEU A 277 9.57 3.77 9.22
N LEU A 278 8.83 4.19 10.25
CA LEU A 278 7.38 3.97 10.30
C LEU A 278 6.66 4.71 9.16
N PHE A 279 7.01 5.98 8.92
CA PHE A 279 6.48 6.77 7.81
C PHE A 279 6.74 6.09 6.47
N GLN A 280 7.97 5.65 6.23
CA GLN A 280 8.35 4.98 5.00
C GLN A 280 7.52 3.71 4.72
N THR A 281 7.16 2.96 5.77
CA THR A 281 6.40 1.71 5.67
C THR A 281 5.08 1.89 4.94
N PHE A 282 4.28 2.91 5.29
CA PHE A 282 2.97 3.14 4.66
C PHE A 282 3.02 4.04 3.42
N LEU A 283 4.23 4.45 2.98
CA LEU A 283 4.45 4.97 1.64
C LEU A 283 4.61 3.85 0.61
N LEU A 284 4.87 2.61 1.05
CA LEU A 284 5.02 1.48 0.17
C LEU A 284 3.68 1.13 -0.48
N GLU A 285 3.65 1.19 -1.81
CA GLU A 285 2.55 0.65 -2.61
C GLU A 285 2.23 -0.81 -2.26
N PRO A 286 3.19 -1.75 -2.16
CA PRO A 286 2.87 -3.14 -1.80
C PRO A 286 2.37 -3.31 -0.36
N PHE A 287 2.51 -2.29 0.49
CA PHE A 287 1.82 -2.27 1.78
C PHE A 287 0.38 -1.78 1.66
N LEU A 288 0.08 -0.81 0.79
CA LEU A 288 -1.27 -0.27 0.63
C LEU A 288 -2.17 -1.19 -0.19
N ASP A 289 -1.65 -1.75 -1.28
CA ASP A 289 -2.36 -2.64 -2.18
C ASP A 289 -1.73 -4.04 -2.18
N ILE A 290 -2.50 -5.05 -1.80
CA ILE A 290 -2.03 -6.43 -1.84
C ILE A 290 -1.81 -6.94 -3.28
N LEU A 291 -2.50 -6.37 -4.27
CA LEU A 291 -2.37 -6.74 -5.68
C LEU A 291 -1.07 -6.22 -6.29
N ALA A 292 -0.46 -5.20 -5.69
CA ALA A 292 0.87 -4.73 -6.03
C ALA A 292 1.99 -5.64 -5.48
N ARG A 293 1.67 -6.65 -4.66
CA ARG A 293 2.68 -7.60 -4.17
C ARG A 293 3.03 -8.65 -5.23
N PRO A 294 4.28 -9.16 -5.22
CA PRO A 294 4.60 -10.42 -5.85
C PRO A 294 3.69 -11.54 -5.33
N ASP A 295 3.60 -12.63 -6.10
CA ASP A 295 2.77 -13.76 -5.71
C ASP A 295 3.24 -14.32 -4.35
N ILE A 296 2.28 -14.46 -3.43
CA ILE A 296 2.56 -14.86 -2.05
C ILE A 296 2.80 -16.36 -2.02
N VAL A 297 4.05 -16.75 -1.81
CA VAL A 297 4.45 -18.16 -1.66
C VAL A 297 4.39 -18.55 -0.19
N LYS A 298 3.42 -19.38 0.17
CA LYS A 298 3.24 -19.89 1.52
C LYS A 298 4.18 -21.05 1.83
N ILE A 299 4.67 -21.09 3.07
CA ILE A 299 5.48 -22.21 3.57
C ILE A 299 4.53 -23.33 4.04
N PRO A 300 4.77 -24.61 3.68
CA PRO A 300 3.96 -25.72 4.17
C PRO A 300 3.84 -25.74 5.70
N LEU A 301 2.62 -25.86 6.21
CA LEU A 301 2.29 -25.90 7.63
C LEU A 301 2.30 -27.35 8.15
N ASP A 302 3.44 -28.04 8.03
CA ASP A 302 3.59 -29.43 8.48
C ASP A 302 3.94 -29.52 9.97
N ASP A 303 4.83 -28.63 10.45
CA ASP A 303 5.24 -28.52 11.84
C ASP A 303 5.36 -27.03 12.22
N TYR A 304 4.39 -26.53 13.00
CA TYR A 304 4.36 -25.13 13.44
C TYR A 304 5.63 -24.77 14.22
N GLU A 305 6.24 -25.71 14.94
CA GLU A 305 7.39 -25.42 15.79
C GLU A 305 8.70 -25.24 15.04
N SER A 306 8.84 -25.88 13.88
CA SER A 306 10.09 -25.95 13.13
C SER A 306 10.66 -24.59 12.66
N PRO A 307 9.91 -23.72 11.95
CA PRO A 307 10.51 -22.53 11.39
C PRO A 307 10.73 -21.43 12.42
N LEU A 308 11.91 -20.82 12.38
CA LEU A 308 12.18 -19.61 13.12
C LEU A 308 11.27 -18.45 12.66
N PRO A 309 10.92 -17.51 13.57
CA PRO A 309 10.19 -16.29 13.24
C PRO A 309 10.83 -15.54 12.07
N LYS A 310 10.00 -14.94 11.21
CA LYS A 310 10.48 -14.10 10.11
C LYS A 310 11.19 -12.86 10.66
N GLN A 311 12.18 -12.32 9.95
CA GLN A 311 12.75 -11.00 10.27
C GLN A 311 11.83 -9.88 9.75
N ALA A 312 11.99 -8.66 10.27
CA ALA A 312 11.27 -7.51 9.74
C ALA A 312 11.64 -7.28 8.27
N ASP A 313 10.65 -7.05 7.41
CA ASP A 313 10.83 -6.80 5.97
C ASP A 313 11.51 -5.46 5.70
N MET A 314 11.46 -4.53 6.67
CA MET A 314 12.24 -3.29 6.65
C MET A 314 12.95 -3.09 7.99
N THR A 315 14.28 -3.13 7.96
CA THR A 315 15.13 -2.79 9.10
C THR A 315 15.69 -1.38 9.01
N THR A 316 15.87 -0.88 7.77
CA THR A 316 16.32 0.46 7.43
C THR A 316 15.35 1.15 6.48
N ILE A 317 15.46 2.48 6.36
CA ILE A 317 14.66 3.28 5.41
C ILE A 317 14.99 2.98 3.94
N HIS A 318 16.07 2.24 3.69
CA HIS A 318 16.53 1.85 2.36
C HIS A 318 16.14 0.42 2.00
N ASP A 319 15.54 -0.32 2.94
CA ASP A 319 15.00 -1.64 2.70
C ASP A 319 13.60 -1.45 2.09
N PHE A 320 13.34 -2.10 0.97
CA PHE A 320 12.04 -2.04 0.31
C PHE A 320 11.56 -3.44 0.01
N SER A 321 10.37 -3.79 0.50
CA SER A 321 9.71 -5.03 0.11
C SER A 321 9.49 -5.03 -1.41
N PRO A 322 9.67 -6.18 -2.09
CA PRO A 322 9.51 -6.24 -3.53
C PRO A 322 8.08 -5.87 -3.94
N CYS A 323 7.97 -5.11 -5.03
CA CYS A 323 6.72 -4.87 -5.74
C CYS A 323 6.59 -5.90 -6.87
N ARG A 324 5.36 -6.21 -7.29
CA ARG A 324 5.11 -7.05 -8.46
C ARG A 324 5.79 -6.42 -9.67
N PRO A 325 6.65 -7.15 -10.39
CA PRO A 325 7.25 -6.62 -11.60
C PRO A 325 6.15 -6.35 -12.63
N HIS A 326 6.27 -5.22 -13.33
CA HIS A 326 5.37 -4.94 -14.44
C HIS A 326 5.60 -5.98 -15.55
N GLN A 327 4.55 -6.40 -16.25
CA GLN A 327 4.67 -7.42 -17.30
C GLN A 327 5.66 -7.03 -18.42
N LEU A 328 5.80 -5.72 -18.64
CA LEU A 328 6.72 -5.13 -19.61
C LEU A 328 8.01 -4.57 -18.98
N GLN A 329 8.34 -4.93 -17.73
CA GLN A 329 9.52 -4.40 -17.05
C GLN A 329 10.82 -4.73 -17.79
N ASP A 330 10.88 -5.91 -18.43
CA ASP A 330 12.00 -6.34 -19.29
C ASP A 330 11.72 -6.09 -20.79
N GLY A 331 10.70 -5.30 -21.11
CA GLY A 331 10.39 -4.89 -22.48
C GLY A 331 11.56 -4.13 -23.09
N SER A 332 11.94 -4.49 -24.31
CA SER A 332 12.92 -3.73 -25.07
C SER A 332 12.28 -2.46 -25.62
N PHE A 333 12.79 -1.29 -25.23
CA PHE A 333 12.48 -0.05 -25.95
C PHE A 333 13.05 -0.17 -27.37
N VAL A 334 12.16 -0.22 -28.37
CA VAL A 334 12.59 -0.15 -29.76
C VAL A 334 13.02 1.28 -30.03
N SER A 335 14.33 1.51 -30.20
CA SER A 335 14.80 2.76 -30.80
C SER A 335 14.26 2.84 -32.22
N LEU A 336 13.59 3.93 -32.57
CA LEU A 336 13.03 4.16 -33.91
C LEU A 336 14.11 4.12 -35.01
N ASP A 337 15.39 4.33 -34.67
CA ASP A 337 16.50 4.17 -35.61
C ASP A 337 16.66 2.71 -36.10
N ALA A 338 16.18 1.74 -35.31
CA ALA A 338 16.16 0.32 -35.66
C ALA A 338 14.91 -0.08 -36.47
N ALA A 339 13.94 0.81 -36.65
CA ALA A 339 12.67 0.56 -37.33
C ALA A 339 12.63 1.08 -38.79
N ASN A 340 13.79 1.19 -39.44
CA ASN A 340 13.86 1.47 -40.88
C ASN A 340 13.62 0.18 -41.68
N LEU A 341 12.40 0.01 -42.18
CA LEU A 341 12.06 -0.84 -43.33
C LEU A 341 11.21 -0.06 -44.32
#